data_AF-A0A5C4IQX9-F1
#
_entry.id   AF-A0A5C4IQX9-F1
#
_cell.length_a   1.000
_cell.length_b   1.000
_cell.length_c   1.000
_cell.angle_alpha   90.00
_cell.angle_beta   90.00
_cell.angle_gamma   90.00
#
_symmetry.space_group_name_H-M   'P 1'
#
loop_
_entity.id
_entity.type
_entity.pdbx_description
1 polymer ?
#
loop_
_entity_poly.entity_id
_entity_poly.type
_entity_poly.pdbx_seq_one_letter_code
_entity_poly.pdbx_strand_id
1 'polypeptide(L)'
;MLAVLFLPAVTACTVAVEDPDYVPPGPLPPMEQLEQAPLSDPQDFSSGEDVLSFITQDRTVACSLTAARGAHLNLPYRQNSFSDAENNKLATVPVAHCELAEYPKPVAGDITDDCAGTGLGYLGGAALLTPDIAKYGECRSGVTQMEATYGPNGSKTGPLAELPVLAEGQNLERNGLRCSAYNGGVACGNVSAGIGFFVSGQRYELISARPGSSPAGPSEPSKTP
;
A
#
# COMPACT_ATOMS: atom_id res chain seq x y z
N MET A 1 -35.59 19.92 -64.20
CA MET A 1 -35.22 20.15 -62.78
C MET A 1 -34.67 18.85 -62.23
N LEU A 2 -33.40 18.81 -61.80
CA LEU A 2 -32.92 18.23 -60.54
C LEU A 2 -31.37 18.32 -60.55
N ALA A 3 -30.83 19.16 -59.67
CA ALA A 3 -29.40 19.29 -59.41
C ALA A 3 -29.02 18.39 -58.22
N VAL A 4 -28.05 17.50 -58.40
CA VAL A 4 -27.49 16.65 -57.35
C VAL A 4 -26.30 17.39 -56.74
N LEU A 5 -26.47 17.85 -55.50
CA LEU A 5 -25.43 18.45 -54.67
C LEU A 5 -24.59 17.33 -54.02
N PHE A 6 -23.35 17.18 -54.45
CA PHE A 6 -22.34 16.40 -53.73
C PHE A 6 -21.76 17.26 -52.60
N LEU A 7 -22.02 16.91 -51.35
CA LEU A 7 -21.31 17.45 -50.18
C LEU A 7 -20.00 16.67 -49.98
N PRO A 8 -18.82 17.32 -49.96
CA PRO A 8 -17.60 16.68 -49.48
C PRO A 8 -17.62 16.62 -47.95
N ALA A 9 -17.58 15.41 -47.39
CA ALA A 9 -17.35 15.20 -45.97
C ALA A 9 -15.91 15.58 -45.63
N VAL A 10 -15.72 16.70 -44.92
CA VAL A 10 -14.42 17.10 -44.39
C VAL A 10 -14.16 16.26 -43.14
N THR A 11 -13.41 15.17 -43.30
CA THR A 11 -12.82 14.45 -42.16
C THR A 11 -11.74 15.33 -41.55
N ALA A 12 -12.06 16.01 -40.46
CA ALA A 12 -11.07 16.73 -39.66
C ALA A 12 -10.14 15.71 -38.99
N CYS A 13 -9.01 15.40 -39.64
CA CYS A 13 -7.91 14.69 -39.00
C CYS A 13 -7.29 15.63 -37.97
N THR A 14 -7.60 15.45 -36.69
CA THR A 14 -6.84 16.09 -35.60
C THR A 14 -5.47 15.41 -35.56
N VAL A 15 -4.46 16.08 -36.13
CA VAL A 15 -3.07 15.71 -35.90
C VAL A 15 -2.73 16.21 -34.50
N ALA A 16 -2.61 15.30 -33.54
CA ALA A 16 -2.01 15.61 -32.25
C ALA A 16 -0.53 15.91 -32.54
N VAL A 17 -0.18 17.19 -32.61
CA VAL A 17 1.22 17.63 -32.65
C VAL A 17 1.71 17.51 -31.21
N GLU A 18 2.70 16.65 -31.00
CA GLU A 18 3.39 16.52 -29.71
C GLU A 18 4.06 17.86 -29.40
N ASP A 19 3.61 18.52 -28.34
CA ASP A 19 4.14 19.81 -27.91
C ASP A 19 5.54 19.58 -27.31
N PRO A 20 6.62 20.08 -27.95
CA PRO A 20 7.99 19.82 -27.50
C PRO A 20 8.30 20.46 -26.15
N ASP A 21 7.47 21.40 -25.68
CA ASP A 21 7.62 22.06 -24.39
C ASP A 21 6.67 21.46 -23.32
N TYR A 22 5.86 20.47 -23.67
CA TYR A 22 4.97 19.81 -22.72
C TYR A 22 5.75 18.93 -21.75
N VAL A 23 5.82 19.37 -20.50
CA VAL A 23 6.27 18.56 -19.38
C VAL A 23 5.03 17.98 -18.69
N PRO A 24 4.85 16.66 -18.67
CA PRO A 24 3.75 16.05 -17.94
C PRO A 24 3.77 16.48 -16.47
N PRO A 25 2.59 16.76 -15.87
CA PRO A 25 2.54 17.01 -14.44
C PRO A 25 3.13 15.82 -13.68
N GLY A 26 3.80 16.13 -12.57
CA GLY A 26 4.35 15.08 -11.70
C GLY A 26 3.25 14.16 -11.16
N PRO A 27 3.64 12.97 -10.66
CA PRO A 27 2.71 12.06 -10.03
C PRO A 27 1.95 12.73 -8.88
N LEU A 28 0.65 12.46 -8.77
CA LEU A 28 -0.19 12.85 -7.64
C LEU A 28 0.41 12.40 -6.29
N PRO A 29 0.14 13.14 -5.20
CA PRO A 29 0.43 12.68 -3.85
C PRO A 29 -0.22 11.31 -3.57
N PRO A 30 0.40 10.43 -2.77
CA PRO A 30 -0.10 9.07 -2.54
C PRO A 30 -1.54 9.00 -2.03
N MET A 31 -1.94 9.90 -1.12
CA MET A 31 -3.32 9.93 -0.59
C MET A 31 -4.34 10.36 -1.64
N GLU A 32 -4.02 11.38 -2.44
CA GLU A 32 -4.90 11.83 -3.52
C GLU A 32 -5.05 10.76 -4.60
N GLN A 33 -3.96 10.04 -4.89
CA GLN A 33 -4.01 8.90 -5.79
C GLN A 33 -4.89 7.77 -5.24
N LEU A 34 -4.75 7.45 -3.95
CA LEU A 34 -5.59 6.43 -3.30
C LEU A 34 -7.07 6.80 -3.39
N GLU A 35 -7.43 8.07 -3.28
CA GLU A 35 -8.82 8.53 -3.43
C GLU A 35 -9.37 8.36 -4.85
N GLN A 36 -8.55 8.61 -5.86
CA GLN A 36 -8.96 8.71 -7.26
C GLN A 36 -8.86 7.40 -8.05
N ALA A 37 -7.92 6.52 -7.69
CA ALA A 37 -7.67 5.30 -8.46
C ALA A 37 -8.85 4.31 -8.40
N PRO A 38 -9.16 3.64 -9.52
CA PRO A 38 -10.26 2.68 -9.61
C PRO A 38 -10.02 1.48 -8.70
N LEU A 39 -11.08 1.01 -8.05
CA LEU A 39 -11.08 -0.23 -7.26
C LEU A 39 -11.13 -1.45 -8.18
N SER A 40 -10.21 -2.38 -7.96
CA SER A 40 -10.26 -3.73 -8.52
C SER A 40 -11.25 -4.61 -7.77
N ASP A 41 -11.69 -5.71 -8.40
CA ASP A 41 -12.52 -6.71 -7.72
C ASP A 41 -11.70 -7.43 -6.65
N PRO A 42 -12.07 -7.37 -5.35
CA PRO A 42 -11.32 -8.03 -4.29
C PRO A 42 -11.27 -9.55 -4.43
N GLN A 43 -12.22 -10.19 -5.13
CA GLN A 43 -12.22 -11.65 -5.30
C GLN A 43 -11.00 -12.16 -6.07
N ASP A 44 -10.51 -11.37 -7.02
CA ASP A 44 -9.32 -11.71 -7.83
C ASP A 44 -8.02 -11.71 -7.00
N PHE A 45 -8.07 -11.13 -5.80
CA PHE A 45 -6.92 -10.93 -4.92
C PHE A 45 -7.07 -11.65 -3.56
N SER A 46 -8.11 -12.46 -3.41
CA SER A 46 -8.37 -13.21 -2.18
C SER A 46 -7.33 -14.32 -1.98
N SER A 47 -6.69 -14.33 -0.82
CA SER A 47 -5.60 -15.26 -0.47
C SER A 47 -5.86 -16.07 0.81
N GLY A 48 -7.13 -16.16 1.21
CA GLY A 48 -7.58 -16.87 2.40
C GLY A 48 -8.90 -16.32 2.92
N GLU A 49 -9.35 -16.83 4.06
CA GLU A 49 -10.44 -16.16 4.77
C GLU A 49 -9.92 -14.80 5.24
N ASP A 50 -10.59 -13.75 4.81
CA ASP A 50 -10.32 -12.42 5.31
C ASP A 50 -8.89 -11.90 5.05
N VAL A 51 -8.32 -12.17 3.87
CA VAL A 51 -7.06 -11.57 3.40
C VAL A 51 -7.14 -11.24 1.92
N LEU A 52 -6.69 -10.04 1.53
CA LEU A 52 -6.37 -9.70 0.15
C LEU A 52 -4.86 -9.57 0.02
N SER A 53 -4.26 -10.22 -0.96
CA SER A 53 -2.82 -10.11 -1.22
C SER A 53 -2.54 -9.88 -2.69
N PHE A 54 -1.52 -9.07 -2.98
CA PHE A 54 -1.07 -8.80 -4.33
C PHE A 54 0.43 -8.57 -4.39
N ILE A 55 0.97 -8.60 -5.61
CA ILE A 55 2.33 -8.18 -5.92
C ILE A 55 2.30 -7.16 -7.07
N THR A 56 3.23 -6.21 -7.07
CA THR A 56 3.36 -5.26 -8.18
C THR A 56 3.80 -5.97 -9.47
N GLN A 57 3.54 -5.35 -10.62
CA GLN A 57 3.84 -5.94 -11.93
C GLN A 57 5.34 -6.20 -12.14
N ASP A 58 6.21 -5.34 -11.61
CA ASP A 58 7.66 -5.48 -11.59
C ASP A 58 8.16 -6.45 -10.49
N ARG A 59 7.26 -6.97 -9.66
CA ARG A 59 7.50 -7.90 -8.55
C ARG A 59 8.49 -7.37 -7.51
N THR A 60 8.52 -6.06 -7.31
CA THR A 60 9.39 -5.42 -6.31
C THR A 60 8.72 -5.23 -4.96
N VAL A 61 7.39 -5.17 -4.91
CA VAL A 61 6.61 -5.00 -3.67
C VAL A 61 5.45 -6.00 -3.64
N ALA A 62 5.30 -6.72 -2.53
CA ALA A 62 4.11 -7.53 -2.25
C ALA A 62 3.40 -6.99 -1.03
N CYS A 63 2.07 -6.95 -1.06
CA CYS A 63 1.26 -6.39 0.01
C CYS A 63 0.09 -7.28 0.35
N SER A 64 -0.35 -7.19 1.61
CA SER A 64 -1.56 -7.85 2.11
C SER A 64 -2.41 -6.88 2.93
N LEU A 65 -3.70 -6.75 2.56
CA LEU A 65 -4.73 -6.15 3.41
C LEU A 65 -5.33 -7.25 4.28
N THR A 66 -4.92 -7.28 5.54
CA THR A 66 -5.13 -8.38 6.47
C THR A 66 -5.48 -7.86 7.87
N ALA A 67 -5.31 -8.70 8.90
CA ALA A 67 -5.44 -8.34 10.30
C ALA A 67 -4.20 -8.73 11.12
N ALA A 68 -4.04 -8.03 12.24
CA ALA A 68 -3.03 -8.28 13.25
C ALA A 68 -3.68 -8.58 14.60
N ARG A 69 -3.01 -9.41 15.40
CA ARG A 69 -3.29 -9.63 16.82
C ARG A 69 -1.99 -9.43 17.60
N GLY A 70 -1.87 -8.30 18.30
CA GLY A 70 -0.58 -7.87 18.83
C GLY A 70 0.45 -7.73 17.71
N ALA A 71 1.59 -8.42 17.84
CA ALA A 71 2.66 -8.43 16.82
C ALA A 71 2.46 -9.52 15.73
N HIS A 72 1.37 -10.27 15.76
CA HIS A 72 1.15 -11.40 14.87
C HIS A 72 0.29 -10.98 13.68
N LEU A 73 0.85 -10.99 12.47
CA LEU A 73 0.15 -10.69 11.22
C LEU A 73 -0.39 -11.96 10.58
N ASN A 74 -1.60 -11.91 10.05
CA ASN A 74 -2.17 -12.99 9.23
C ASN A 74 -1.67 -12.88 7.77
N LEU A 75 -0.50 -13.44 7.47
CA LEU A 75 0.09 -13.40 6.14
C LEU A 75 0.01 -14.79 5.48
N PRO A 76 -0.54 -14.91 4.26
CA PRO A 76 -0.77 -16.22 3.62
C PRO A 76 0.53 -16.85 3.10
N TYR A 77 1.55 -16.05 2.82
CA TYR A 77 2.84 -16.48 2.30
C TYR A 77 3.92 -16.67 3.38
N ARG A 78 3.54 -16.60 4.67
CA ARG A 78 4.46 -16.75 5.80
C ARG A 78 3.84 -17.62 6.89
N GLN A 79 4.61 -18.58 7.41
CA GLN A 79 4.23 -19.26 8.64
C GLN A 79 4.16 -18.24 9.79
N ASN A 80 3.02 -18.19 10.47
CA ASN A 80 2.73 -17.21 11.51
C ASN A 80 1.88 -17.85 12.62
N SER A 81 1.81 -17.17 13.76
CA SER A 81 1.07 -17.60 14.95
C SER A 81 -0.23 -16.82 15.15
N PHE A 82 -0.78 -16.20 14.09
CA PHE A 82 -1.99 -15.37 14.20
C PHE A 82 -3.19 -16.13 14.77
N SER A 83 -3.33 -17.40 14.38
CA SER A 83 -4.45 -18.28 14.75
C SER A 83 -4.19 -19.10 16.02
N ASP A 84 -3.04 -18.91 16.68
CA ASP A 84 -2.72 -19.63 17.91
C ASP A 84 -3.72 -19.29 19.02
N ALA A 85 -4.09 -20.28 19.82
CA ALA A 85 -5.11 -20.15 20.86
C ALA A 85 -4.83 -19.00 21.84
N GLU A 86 -3.56 -18.79 22.20
CA GLU A 86 -3.14 -17.71 23.09
C GLU A 86 -3.32 -16.31 22.49
N ASN A 87 -3.27 -16.19 21.16
CA ASN A 87 -3.41 -14.91 20.47
C ASN A 87 -4.86 -14.56 20.18
N ASN A 88 -5.77 -15.54 20.18
CA ASN A 88 -7.21 -15.31 19.99
C ASN A 88 -7.84 -14.41 21.06
N LYS A 89 -7.18 -14.22 22.22
CA LYS A 89 -7.63 -13.29 23.27
C LYS A 89 -7.29 -11.82 22.98
N LEU A 90 -6.40 -11.57 22.02
CA LEU A 90 -5.97 -10.22 21.64
C LEU A 90 -7.00 -9.58 20.69
N ALA A 91 -7.07 -8.25 20.74
CA ALA A 91 -7.87 -7.50 19.77
C ALA A 91 -7.36 -7.75 18.34
N THR A 92 -8.30 -7.90 17.41
CA THR A 92 -7.99 -8.03 15.99
C THR A 92 -8.04 -6.64 15.36
N VAL A 93 -6.93 -6.20 14.77
CA VAL A 93 -6.76 -4.87 14.17
C VAL A 93 -6.56 -5.03 12.66
N PRO A 94 -7.32 -4.33 11.80
CA PRO A 94 -7.07 -4.37 10.36
C PRO A 94 -5.74 -3.69 10.03
N VAL A 95 -4.97 -4.28 9.14
CA VAL A 95 -3.65 -3.78 8.74
C VAL A 95 -3.41 -3.95 7.25
N ALA A 96 -2.63 -3.05 6.67
CA ALA A 96 -1.99 -3.28 5.39
C ALA A 96 -0.49 -3.47 5.64
N HIS A 97 0.05 -4.58 5.18
CA HIS A 97 1.47 -4.92 5.33
C HIS A 97 2.08 -5.11 3.96
N CYS A 98 3.19 -4.43 3.68
CA CYS A 98 3.93 -4.55 2.44
C CYS A 98 5.37 -4.95 2.72
N GLU A 99 5.90 -5.88 1.92
CA GLU A 99 7.30 -6.28 1.91
C GLU A 99 7.94 -5.87 0.58
N LEU A 100 9.20 -5.46 0.61
CA LEU A 100 9.97 -5.05 -0.58
C LEU A 100 11.16 -5.98 -0.83
N ALA A 101 11.42 -6.28 -2.09
CA ALA A 101 12.61 -7.04 -2.51
C ALA A 101 13.90 -6.23 -2.37
N GLU A 102 13.83 -4.94 -2.67
CA GLU A 102 14.90 -3.96 -2.52
C GLU A 102 14.31 -2.72 -1.86
N TYR A 103 15.08 -2.02 -1.04
CA TYR A 103 14.52 -0.94 -0.24
C TYR A 103 15.56 0.05 0.29
N PRO A 104 15.15 1.32 0.51
CA PRO A 104 15.98 2.30 1.19
C PRO A 104 16.11 1.97 2.69
N LYS A 105 17.22 2.39 3.30
CA LYS A 105 17.38 2.34 4.75
C LYS A 105 16.38 3.30 5.42
N PRO A 106 15.77 2.92 6.56
CA PRO A 106 14.98 3.85 7.35
C PRO A 106 15.83 5.05 7.79
N VAL A 107 15.24 6.24 7.75
CA VAL A 107 15.81 7.47 8.30
C VAL A 107 15.79 7.37 9.83
N ALA A 108 16.84 7.86 10.49
CA ALA A 108 17.01 7.71 11.93
C ALA A 108 15.83 8.24 12.77
N GLY A 109 15.11 9.26 12.30
CA GLY A 109 13.95 9.82 12.99
C GLY A 109 12.70 8.93 12.98
N ASP A 110 12.63 7.97 12.04
CA ASP A 110 11.49 7.04 11.93
C ASP A 110 11.73 5.75 12.74
N ILE A 111 12.98 5.54 13.20
CA ILE A 111 13.35 4.41 14.05
C ILE A 111 12.99 4.76 15.49
N THR A 112 11.94 4.11 16.02
CA THR A 112 11.36 4.44 17.33
C THR A 112 11.72 3.47 18.46
N ASP A 113 12.47 2.40 18.14
CA ASP A 113 12.92 1.38 19.10
C ASP A 113 14.26 0.79 18.62
N ASP A 114 15.00 0.14 19.52
CA ASP A 114 16.32 -0.45 19.27
C ASP A 114 16.28 -1.99 19.21
N CYS A 115 15.12 -2.53 18.84
CA CYS A 115 14.88 -3.97 18.79
C CYS A 115 15.08 -4.64 20.14
N ALA A 116 14.38 -4.17 21.18
CA ALA A 116 14.47 -4.70 22.54
C ALA A 116 15.92 -4.73 23.10
N GLY A 117 16.69 -3.67 22.84
CA GLY A 117 18.06 -3.49 23.34
C GLY A 117 19.14 -4.27 22.57
N THR A 118 18.78 -4.94 21.47
CA THR A 118 19.74 -5.72 20.69
C THR A 118 20.65 -4.85 19.82
N GLY A 119 20.28 -3.60 19.58
CA GLY A 119 21.05 -2.66 18.76
C GLY A 119 21.11 -3.06 17.28
N LEU A 120 20.31 -4.06 16.86
CA LEU A 120 20.18 -4.47 15.46
C LEU A 120 19.53 -3.38 14.61
N GLY A 121 18.72 -2.52 15.25
CA GLY A 121 17.94 -1.47 14.60
C GLY A 121 16.81 -2.02 13.74
N TYR A 122 15.98 -1.13 13.22
CA TYR A 122 14.93 -1.50 12.27
C TYR A 122 15.54 -1.66 10.88
N LEU A 123 15.30 -2.81 10.26
CA LEU A 123 15.63 -3.03 8.86
C LEU A 123 14.46 -2.55 8.00
N GLY A 124 14.77 -1.89 6.89
CA GLY A 124 13.77 -1.49 5.91
C GLY A 124 13.11 -2.70 5.23
N GLY A 125 12.38 -2.43 4.14
CA GLY A 125 11.80 -3.51 3.33
C GLY A 125 10.53 -4.11 3.87
N ALA A 126 9.97 -3.52 4.93
CA ALA A 126 8.61 -3.78 5.36
C ALA A 126 7.93 -2.46 5.73
N ALA A 127 6.67 -2.29 5.36
CA ALA A 127 5.82 -1.19 5.80
C ALA A 127 4.54 -1.75 6.39
N LEU A 128 4.10 -1.14 7.48
CA LEU A 128 2.89 -1.54 8.19
C LEU A 128 2.00 -0.33 8.38
N LEU A 129 0.77 -0.45 7.92
CA LEU A 129 -0.31 0.49 8.17
C LEU A 129 -1.32 -0.16 9.08
N THR A 130 -1.65 0.56 10.15
CA THR A 130 -2.79 0.33 11.03
C THR A 130 -3.76 1.50 10.85
N PRO A 131 -4.98 1.47 11.43
CA PRO A 131 -5.93 2.56 11.24
C PRO A 131 -5.43 3.93 11.69
N ASP A 132 -4.49 3.98 12.63
CA ASP A 132 -4.01 5.16 13.35
C ASP A 132 -2.53 5.48 13.13
N ILE A 133 -1.74 4.58 12.54
CA ILE A 133 -0.32 4.84 12.28
C ILE A 133 0.22 4.05 11.08
N ALA A 134 1.08 4.70 10.31
CA ALA A 134 1.94 4.09 9.30
C ALA A 134 3.38 4.01 9.83
N LYS A 135 4.01 2.87 9.63
CA LYS A 135 5.40 2.59 10.05
C LYS A 135 6.18 2.01 8.89
N TYR A 136 7.47 2.33 8.85
CA TYR A 136 8.42 1.77 7.90
C TYR A 136 9.60 1.14 8.63
N GLY A 137 9.94 -0.06 8.18
CA GLY A 137 10.91 -0.95 8.81
C GLY A 137 10.28 -1.82 9.89
N GLU A 138 10.88 -2.99 10.08
CA GLU A 138 10.53 -3.91 11.15
C GLU A 138 11.76 -4.30 11.95
N CYS A 139 11.55 -4.53 13.25
CA CYS A 139 12.54 -5.20 14.05
C CYS A 139 12.56 -6.69 13.70
N ARG A 140 13.64 -7.17 13.08
CA ARG A 140 13.73 -8.57 12.66
C ARG A 140 15.16 -9.11 12.66
N SER A 141 15.28 -10.41 12.93
CA SER A 141 16.48 -11.20 12.65
C SER A 141 16.24 -12.05 11.40
N GLY A 142 16.74 -11.59 10.25
CA GLY A 142 16.65 -12.33 8.98
C GLY A 142 16.01 -11.54 7.83
N VAL A 143 15.70 -12.27 6.76
CA VAL A 143 15.12 -11.74 5.52
C VAL A 143 13.60 -11.94 5.50
N THR A 144 12.90 -11.01 4.85
CA THR A 144 11.49 -11.13 4.48
C THR A 144 11.28 -12.19 3.41
N GLN A 145 10.02 -12.54 3.18
CA GLN A 145 9.69 -13.44 2.08
C GLN A 145 10.01 -12.77 0.75
N MET A 146 9.74 -11.46 0.62
CA MET A 146 10.09 -10.73 -0.61
C MET A 146 11.59 -10.71 -0.89
N GLU A 147 12.43 -10.51 0.12
CA GLU A 147 13.89 -10.62 -0.04
C GLU A 147 14.31 -12.05 -0.43
N ALA A 148 13.72 -13.07 0.21
CA ALA A 148 14.05 -14.47 -0.07
C ALA A 148 13.59 -14.94 -1.46
N THR A 149 12.51 -14.39 -1.99
CA THR A 149 11.97 -14.76 -3.32
C THR A 149 12.54 -13.88 -4.42
N TYR A 150 12.56 -12.56 -4.25
CA TYR A 150 12.85 -11.58 -5.31
C TYR A 150 14.05 -10.67 -5.04
N GLY A 151 14.70 -10.76 -3.87
CA GLY A 151 15.94 -10.04 -3.60
C GLY A 151 17.12 -10.51 -4.48
N PRO A 152 18.31 -9.90 -4.35
CA PRO A 152 19.47 -10.18 -5.23
C PRO A 152 19.89 -11.66 -5.33
N ASN A 153 19.64 -12.44 -4.27
CA ASN A 153 19.92 -13.88 -4.20
C ASN A 153 18.64 -14.73 -4.11
N GLY A 154 17.49 -14.16 -4.52
CA GLY A 154 16.20 -14.78 -4.38
C GLY A 154 16.00 -15.98 -5.31
N SER A 155 15.17 -16.93 -4.88
CA SER A 155 14.91 -18.17 -5.63
C SER A 155 13.85 -18.03 -6.73
N LYS A 156 13.05 -16.96 -6.71
CA LYS A 156 11.87 -16.74 -7.57
C LYS A 156 10.85 -17.89 -7.53
N THR A 157 10.81 -18.62 -6.42
CA THR A 157 9.85 -19.71 -6.16
C THR A 157 9.14 -19.49 -4.81
N GLY A 158 8.05 -20.24 -4.59
CA GLY A 158 7.27 -20.21 -3.35
C GLY A 158 6.01 -19.34 -3.42
N PRO A 159 5.29 -19.20 -2.30
CA PRO A 159 3.94 -18.61 -2.26
C PRO A 159 3.85 -17.18 -2.81
N LEU A 160 4.93 -16.38 -2.68
CA LEU A 160 4.97 -15.03 -3.25
C LEU A 160 4.95 -15.01 -4.77
N ALA A 161 5.47 -16.04 -5.43
CA ALA A 161 5.46 -16.11 -6.89
C ALA A 161 4.05 -16.30 -7.45
N GLU A 162 3.17 -16.90 -6.65
CA GLU A 162 1.77 -17.21 -6.98
C GLU A 162 0.81 -16.07 -6.66
N LEU A 163 1.28 -14.98 -6.02
CA LEU A 163 0.42 -13.83 -5.75
C LEU A 163 -0.10 -13.19 -7.04
N PRO A 164 -1.39 -12.78 -7.05
CA PRO A 164 -1.97 -12.06 -8.17
C PRO A 164 -1.31 -10.69 -8.32
N VAL A 165 -1.16 -10.27 -9.56
CA VAL A 165 -0.54 -8.99 -9.91
C VAL A 165 -1.59 -7.88 -9.86
N LEU A 166 -1.34 -6.83 -9.06
CA LEU A 166 -2.13 -5.61 -9.12
C LEU A 166 -1.50 -4.69 -10.17
N ALA A 167 -2.28 -4.32 -11.19
CA ALA A 167 -1.76 -3.46 -12.24
C ALA A 167 -1.55 -2.03 -11.74
N GLU A 168 -0.58 -1.35 -12.34
CA GLU A 168 -0.29 0.06 -12.05
C GLU A 168 -1.55 0.93 -12.17
N GLY A 169 -1.77 1.79 -11.17
CA GLY A 169 -2.93 2.66 -11.08
C GLY A 169 -4.20 2.00 -10.53
N GLN A 170 -4.19 0.72 -10.17
CA GLN A 170 -5.33 0.05 -9.56
C GLN A 170 -5.28 0.07 -8.04
N ASN A 171 -6.46 0.07 -7.40
CA ASN A 171 -6.63 0.02 -5.96
C ASN A 171 -7.27 -1.29 -5.49
N LEU A 172 -6.88 -1.72 -4.31
CA LEU A 172 -7.60 -2.69 -3.49
C LEU A 172 -8.01 -2.03 -2.18
N GLU A 173 -9.21 -2.35 -1.71
CA GLU A 173 -9.73 -1.83 -0.45
C GLU A 173 -10.28 -2.96 0.41
N ARG A 174 -9.98 -2.88 1.70
CA ARG A 174 -10.57 -3.75 2.70
C ARG A 174 -10.47 -3.16 4.10
N ASN A 175 -11.54 -3.32 4.89
CA ASN A 175 -11.60 -2.88 6.30
C ASN A 175 -11.20 -1.41 6.52
N GLY A 176 -11.56 -0.52 5.58
CA GLY A 176 -11.24 0.91 5.65
C GLY A 176 -9.80 1.27 5.28
N LEU A 177 -8.99 0.30 4.85
CA LEU A 177 -7.65 0.50 4.32
C LEU A 177 -7.65 0.30 2.81
N ARG A 178 -6.89 1.12 2.09
CA ARG A 178 -6.76 1.06 0.65
C ARG A 178 -5.30 0.99 0.25
N CYS A 179 -4.95 0.14 -0.71
CA CYS A 179 -3.61 0.05 -1.29
C CYS A 179 -3.66 0.16 -2.81
N SER A 180 -2.67 0.81 -3.39
CA SER A 180 -2.53 1.08 -4.83
C SER A 180 -1.16 0.66 -5.32
N ALA A 181 -1.09 -0.08 -6.43
CA ALA A 181 0.15 -0.14 -7.19
C ALA A 181 0.31 1.21 -7.91
N TYR A 182 1.35 1.96 -7.57
CA TYR A 182 1.49 3.34 -7.99
C TYR A 182 2.93 3.81 -8.04
N ASN A 183 3.28 4.53 -9.09
CA ASN A 183 4.54 5.21 -9.34
C ASN A 183 5.76 4.29 -9.09
N GLY A 184 5.69 3.05 -9.60
CA GLY A 184 6.75 2.04 -9.43
C GLY A 184 6.91 1.57 -7.98
N GLY A 185 5.84 1.61 -7.21
CA GLY A 185 5.79 1.19 -5.82
C GLY A 185 4.36 0.91 -5.37
N VAL A 186 4.12 1.04 -4.07
CA VAL A 186 2.79 0.91 -3.47
C VAL A 186 2.51 2.06 -2.53
N ALA A 187 1.33 2.66 -2.70
CA ALA A 187 0.74 3.53 -1.70
C ALA A 187 -0.29 2.74 -0.89
N CYS A 188 -0.28 2.82 0.43
CA CYS A 188 -1.36 2.29 1.27
C CYS A 188 -1.81 3.36 2.27
N GLY A 189 -3.11 3.47 2.50
CA GLY A 189 -3.64 4.49 3.40
C GLY A 189 -5.01 4.16 3.98
N ASN A 190 -5.23 4.65 5.19
CA ASN A 190 -6.55 4.93 5.71
C ASN A 190 -6.94 6.33 5.20
N VAL A 191 -7.65 6.34 4.07
CA VAL A 191 -8.06 7.57 3.38
C VAL A 191 -8.83 8.50 4.29
N SER A 192 -9.74 7.94 5.11
CA SER A 192 -10.57 8.74 6.02
C SER A 192 -9.77 9.38 7.17
N ALA A 193 -8.68 8.73 7.62
CA ALA A 193 -7.83 9.27 8.67
C ALA A 193 -6.69 10.17 8.14
N GLY A 194 -6.44 10.17 6.83
CA GLY A 194 -5.30 10.87 6.24
C GLY A 194 -3.94 10.28 6.68
N ILE A 195 -3.91 8.97 6.94
CA ILE A 195 -2.72 8.24 7.42
C ILE A 195 -2.37 7.19 6.38
N GLY A 196 -1.09 7.06 6.07
CA GLY A 196 -0.65 6.14 5.03
C GLY A 196 0.85 6.08 4.87
N PHE A 197 1.28 5.30 3.90
CA PHE A 197 2.65 5.28 3.44
C PHE A 197 2.70 5.16 1.93
N PHE A 198 3.83 5.56 1.37
CA PHE A 198 4.30 5.13 0.05
C PHE A 198 5.61 4.37 0.22
N VAL A 199 5.78 3.27 -0.51
CA VAL A 199 7.04 2.51 -0.55
C VAL A 199 7.39 2.11 -1.97
N SER A 200 8.66 2.24 -2.32
CA SER A 200 9.27 1.68 -3.53
C SER A 200 10.70 1.28 -3.24
N GLY A 201 11.36 0.62 -4.20
CA GLY A 201 12.76 0.23 -4.04
C GLY A 201 13.72 1.40 -3.80
N GLN A 202 13.32 2.62 -4.16
CA GLN A 202 14.18 3.80 -4.11
C GLN A 202 13.86 4.75 -2.94
N ARG A 203 12.60 4.79 -2.50
CA ARG A 203 12.16 5.73 -1.46
C ARG A 203 10.97 5.19 -0.68
N TYR A 204 10.77 5.76 0.48
CA TYR A 204 9.53 5.61 1.23
C TYR A 204 9.07 6.97 1.73
N GLU A 205 7.79 7.08 2.04
CA GLU A 205 7.16 8.25 2.64
C GLU A 205 6.16 7.77 3.69
N LEU A 206 6.21 8.36 4.88
CA LEU A 206 5.23 8.14 5.94
C LEU A 206 4.31 9.36 6.03
N ILE A 207 3.01 9.10 5.92
CA ILE A 207 1.97 10.11 5.91
C ILE A 207 1.22 10.01 7.23
N SER A 208 1.31 11.06 8.02
CA SER A 208 0.59 11.18 9.29
C SER A 208 -0.57 12.15 9.12
N ALA A 209 -1.64 11.93 9.87
CA ALA A 209 -2.76 12.85 9.92
C ALA A 209 -2.25 14.26 10.26
N ARG A 210 -2.72 15.27 9.51
CA ARG A 210 -2.35 16.66 9.75
C ARG A 210 -2.73 17.01 11.19
N PRO A 211 -1.86 17.65 12.00
CA PRO A 211 -2.22 18.04 13.35
C PRO A 211 -3.43 18.97 13.31
N GLY A 212 -4.60 18.46 13.72
CA GLY A 212 -5.88 19.19 13.69
C GLY A 212 -7.11 18.36 13.31
N SER A 213 -6.95 17.17 12.72
CA SER A 213 -8.06 16.26 12.38
C SER A 213 -8.19 15.12 13.39
N SER A 214 -8.43 15.45 14.67
CA SER A 214 -9.05 14.49 15.59
C SER A 214 -10.57 14.60 15.41
N PRO A 215 -11.31 13.48 15.25
CA PRO A 215 -12.76 13.54 15.38
C PRO A 215 -13.07 14.06 16.79
N ALA A 216 -13.80 15.17 16.86
CA ALA A 216 -14.22 15.74 18.12
C ALA A 216 -14.93 14.64 18.94
N GLY A 217 -14.32 14.26 20.06
CA GLY A 217 -14.97 13.37 21.01
C GLY A 217 -16.31 13.97 21.45
N PRO A 218 -17.31 13.14 21.83
CA PRO A 218 -18.60 13.64 22.28
C PRO A 218 -18.40 14.64 23.40
N SER A 219 -18.96 15.84 23.24
CA SER A 219 -18.90 16.89 24.25
C SER A 219 -19.59 16.41 25.52
N GLU A 220 -18.85 16.33 26.63
CA GLU A 220 -19.47 16.05 27.93
C GLU A 220 -20.53 17.12 28.24
N PRO A 221 -21.73 16.74 28.72
CA PRO A 221 -22.76 17.70 29.05
C PRO A 221 -22.31 18.55 30.24
N SER A 222 -22.28 19.87 30.02
CA SER A 222 -22.02 20.87 31.06
C SER A 222 -22.92 20.65 32.27
N LYS A 223 -22.33 20.39 33.43
CA LYS A 223 -22.99 20.59 34.72
C LYS A 223 -22.84 22.05 35.12
N THR A 224 -23.94 22.79 35.03
CA THR A 224 -24.10 24.13 35.60
C THR A 224 -24.94 23.98 36.89
N PRO A 225 -24.73 24.84 37.91
CA PRO A 225 -24.65 24.46 39.32
C PRO A 225 -26.00 24.24 40.04
#